data_AF-A0A7C4MKQ6-F1
#
_entry.id   AF-A0A7C4MKQ6-F1
#
_cell.length_a   1.000
_cell.length_b   1.000
_cell.length_c   1.000
_cell.angle_alpha   90.00
_cell.angle_beta   90.00
_cell.angle_gamma   90.00
#
_symmetry.space_group_name_H-M   'P 1'
#
loop_
_entity.id
_entity.type
_entity.pdbx_description
1 polymer ?
#
loop_
_entity_poly.entity_id
_entity_poly.type
_entity_poly.pdbx_seq_one_letter_code
_entity_poly.pdbx_strand_id
1 'polypeptide(L)'
;MIHLVLFIAPDAGKQALLLEKTILNGIFGLRIRICRTLQELGASLSRPVPSIHERYIHVLFADTRKRLKALVNLMEAFDDLEILLILPDAKSSTFSIGARLRPRFVISKDQRLEEILAVLQKMSGCPETATSLGLRVHPLLPSKGLCV
;
A
#
# COMPACT_ATOMS: atom_id res chain seq x y z
N MET A 1 -11.67 -14.63 3.43
CA MET A 1 -10.60 -14.71 2.41
C MET A 1 -10.11 -13.31 2.10
N ILE A 2 -8.80 -13.10 2.02
CA ILE A 2 -8.22 -11.77 1.77
C ILE A 2 -7.75 -11.68 0.32
N HIS A 3 -8.18 -10.61 -0.34
CA HIS A 3 -7.83 -10.26 -1.71
C HIS A 3 -6.88 -9.07 -1.70
N LEU A 4 -5.79 -9.15 -2.44
CA LEU A 4 -4.85 -8.06 -2.63
C LEU A 4 -4.94 -7.59 -4.07
N VAL A 5 -5.33 -6.32 -4.27
CA VAL A 5 -5.37 -5.68 -5.60
C VAL A 5 -4.17 -4.78 -5.72
N LEU A 6 -3.20 -5.16 -6.55
CA LEU A 6 -1.97 -4.43 -6.80
C LEU A 6 -2.08 -3.64 -8.11
N PHE A 7 -2.08 -2.32 -8.03
CA PHE A 7 -2.00 -1.46 -9.20
C PHE A 7 -0.55 -1.04 -9.48
N ILE A 8 -0.02 -1.49 -10.63
CA ILE A 8 1.29 -1.10 -11.15
C ILE A 8 1.15 -0.87 -12.65
N ALA A 9 1.30 0.37 -13.10
CA ALA A 9 1.23 0.69 -14.52
C ALA A 9 2.36 0.02 -15.32
N PRO A 10 2.16 -0.31 -16.60
CA PRO A 10 3.14 -1.03 -17.41
C PRO A 10 4.42 -0.23 -17.68
N ASP A 11 4.32 1.11 -17.68
CA ASP A 11 5.41 2.05 -17.84
C ASP A 11 6.09 2.40 -16.51
N ALA A 12 5.71 1.75 -15.41
CA ALA A 12 6.33 1.97 -14.11
C ALA A 12 7.77 1.45 -14.12
N GLY A 13 8.69 2.27 -13.59
CA GLY A 13 10.12 1.98 -13.61
C GLY A 13 10.53 0.72 -12.83
N LYS A 14 11.84 0.42 -12.81
CA LYS A 14 12.41 -0.81 -12.23
C LYS A 14 11.94 -1.12 -10.80
N GLN A 15 11.73 -0.11 -9.96
CA GLN A 15 11.22 -0.29 -8.60
C GLN A 15 9.84 -0.97 -8.56
N ALA A 16 8.99 -0.71 -9.54
CA ALA A 16 7.66 -1.31 -9.61
C ALA A 16 7.73 -2.82 -9.91
N LEU A 17 8.61 -3.21 -10.84
CA LEU A 17 8.88 -4.62 -11.13
C LEU A 17 9.45 -5.35 -9.92
N LEU A 18 10.33 -4.68 -9.16
CA LEU A 18 10.91 -5.26 -7.96
C LEU A 18 9.85 -5.41 -6.87
N LEU A 19 9.02 -4.38 -6.64
CA LEU A 19 7.89 -4.42 -5.73
C LEU A 19 6.94 -5.58 -6.03
N GLU A 20 6.54 -5.73 -7.30
CA GLU A 20 5.67 -6.81 -7.73
C GLU A 20 6.26 -8.18 -7.40
N LYS A 21 7.52 -8.43 -7.79
CA LYS A 21 8.22 -9.68 -7.48
C LYS A 21 8.29 -9.93 -5.99
N THR A 22 8.60 -8.90 -5.21
CA THR A 22 8.70 -8.99 -3.75
C THR A 22 7.36 -9.31 -3.10
N ILE A 23 6.26 -8.70 -3.54
CA ILE A 23 4.91 -9.01 -3.05
C ILE A 23 4.51 -10.45 -3.40
N LEU A 24 4.74 -10.87 -4.65
CA LEU A 24 4.39 -12.21 -5.11
C LEU A 24 5.17 -13.32 -4.39
N ASN A 25 6.42 -13.05 -4.01
CA ASN A 25 7.29 -14.02 -3.33
C ASN A 25 7.20 -13.96 -1.80
N GLY A 26 6.84 -12.80 -1.24
CA GLY A 26 6.90 -12.54 0.21
C GLY A 26 5.57 -12.74 0.93
N ILE A 27 4.47 -12.90 0.20
CA ILE A 27 3.13 -13.01 0.79
C ILE A 27 2.41 -14.23 0.27
N PHE A 28 2.12 -15.16 1.19
CA PHE A 28 1.37 -16.39 0.92
C PHE A 28 -0.04 -16.30 1.49
N GLY A 29 -0.97 -17.09 0.93
CA GLY A 29 -2.36 -17.18 1.43
C GLY A 29 -3.28 -16.02 1.01
N LEU A 30 -2.78 -15.06 0.21
CA LEU A 30 -3.61 -14.00 -0.38
C LEU A 30 -3.94 -14.30 -1.83
N ARG A 31 -5.16 -13.91 -2.26
CA ARG A 31 -5.49 -13.86 -3.69
C ARG A 31 -5.02 -12.54 -4.27
N ILE A 32 -3.89 -12.57 -4.97
CA ILE A 32 -3.29 -11.39 -5.59
C ILE A 32 -3.90 -11.19 -6.99
N ARG A 33 -4.42 -9.99 -7.25
CA ARG A 33 -4.83 -9.50 -8.56
C ARG A 33 -3.94 -8.32 -8.93
N ILE A 34 -3.29 -8.38 -10.08
CA ILE A 34 -2.48 -7.27 -10.59
C ILE A 34 -3.31 -6.52 -11.63
N CYS A 35 -3.42 -5.20 -11.47
CA CYS A 35 -4.03 -4.27 -12.39
C CYS A 35 -2.95 -3.40 -13.02
N ARG A 36 -2.86 -3.39 -14.35
CA ARG A 36 -1.89 -2.59 -15.11
C ARG A 36 -2.48 -1.27 -15.59
N THR A 37 -3.79 -1.18 -15.69
CA THR A 37 -4.48 0.01 -16.19
C THR A 37 -5.49 0.53 -15.17
N LEU A 38 -5.79 1.83 -15.25
CA LEU A 38 -6.85 2.43 -14.43
C LEU A 38 -8.21 1.80 -14.73
N GLN A 39 -8.42 1.33 -15.97
CA GLN A 39 -9.64 0.62 -16.36
C GLN A 39 -9.76 -0.73 -15.65
N GLU A 40 -8.68 -1.53 -15.59
CA GLU A 40 -8.66 -2.78 -14.84
C GLU A 40 -8.87 -2.56 -13.35
N LEU A 41 -8.26 -1.50 -12.79
CA LEU A 41 -8.44 -1.11 -11.40
C LEU A 41 -9.90 -0.72 -11.14
N GLY A 42 -10.48 0.15 -11.96
CA GLY A 42 -11.88 0.57 -11.87
C GLY A 42 -12.85 -0.61 -11.95
N ALA A 43 -12.63 -1.52 -12.90
CA ALA A 43 -13.42 -2.76 -13.00
C ALA A 43 -13.24 -3.69 -11.79
N SER A 44 -12.14 -3.57 -11.04
CA SER A 44 -11.97 -4.27 -9.76
C SER A 44 -12.76 -3.62 -8.62
N LEU A 45 -12.89 -2.29 -8.63
CA LEU A 45 -13.61 -1.52 -7.62
C LEU A 45 -15.12 -1.61 -7.80
N SER A 46 -15.61 -1.71 -9.03
CA SER A 46 -17.04 -1.89 -9.34
C SER A 46 -17.59 -3.31 -9.09
N ARG A 47 -16.80 -4.20 -8.47
CA ARG A 47 -17.30 -5.54 -8.11
C ARG A 47 -18.37 -5.43 -7.02
N PRO A 48 -19.36 -6.34 -7.00
CA PRO A 48 -20.40 -6.33 -5.98
C PRO A 48 -19.79 -6.39 -4.58
N VAL A 49 -20.51 -5.79 -3.62
CA VAL A 49 -20.10 -5.65 -2.22
C VAL A 49 -19.50 -6.97 -1.73
N PRO A 50 -18.29 -6.95 -1.15
CA PRO A 50 -17.66 -8.14 -0.59
C PRO A 50 -18.66 -8.90 0.28
N SER A 51 -18.69 -10.23 0.16
CA SER A 51 -19.34 -11.03 1.20
C SER A 51 -18.70 -10.70 2.55
N ILE A 52 -19.42 -10.86 3.66
CA ILE A 52 -18.94 -10.50 5.03
C ILE A 52 -17.57 -11.11 5.37
N HIS A 53 -17.21 -12.22 4.72
CA HIS A 53 -15.93 -12.91 4.90
C HIS A 53 -14.83 -12.49 3.93
N GLU A 54 -15.08 -11.58 2.98
CA GLU A 54 -14.11 -11.10 2.00
C GLU A 54 -13.58 -9.71 2.40
N ARG A 55 -12.24 -9.59 2.37
CA ARG A 55 -11.54 -8.34 2.70
C ARG A 55 -10.59 -7.99 1.56
N TYR A 56 -10.62 -6.74 1.11
CA TYR A 56 -9.84 -6.27 -0.05
C TYR A 56 -8.81 -5.22 0.36
N ILE A 57 -7.53 -5.54 0.16
CA ILE A 57 -6.40 -4.62 0.37
C ILE A 57 -5.94 -4.11 -1.00
N HIS A 58 -5.93 -2.80 -1.17
CA HIS A 58 -5.52 -2.13 -2.41
C HIS A 58 -4.12 -1.54 -2.24
N VAL A 59 -3.18 -2.01 -3.05
CA VAL A 59 -1.81 -1.48 -3.11
C VAL A 59 -1.68 -0.65 -4.36
N LEU A 60 -1.46 0.65 -4.22
CA LEU A 60 -1.46 1.59 -5.33
C LEU A 60 -0.06 2.17 -5.55
N PHE A 61 0.60 1.78 -6.64
CA PHE A 61 1.92 2.30 -7.00
C PHE A 61 1.82 3.56 -7.87
N ALA A 62 1.84 4.72 -7.23
CA ALA A 62 1.78 6.03 -7.89
C ALA A 62 3.20 6.59 -8.10
N ASP A 63 3.95 6.06 -9.06
CA ASP A 63 5.35 6.46 -9.35
C ASP A 63 5.57 7.92 -9.78
N THR A 64 4.49 8.60 -10.18
CA THR A 64 4.44 9.99 -10.63
C THR A 64 3.23 10.72 -10.03
N ARG A 65 3.36 12.03 -9.87
CA ARG A 65 2.25 12.90 -9.44
C ARG A 65 1.06 12.87 -10.40
N LYS A 66 1.32 12.70 -11.71
CA LYS A 66 0.25 12.56 -12.72
C LYS A 66 -0.57 11.31 -12.46
N ARG A 67 0.09 10.17 -12.20
CA ARG A 67 -0.58 8.90 -11.88
C ARG A 67 -1.32 8.97 -10.55
N LEU A 68 -0.74 9.61 -9.54
CA LEU A 68 -1.41 9.86 -8.26
C LEU A 68 -2.74 10.60 -8.44
N LYS A 69 -2.74 11.70 -9.22
CA LYS A 69 -3.98 12.45 -9.52
C LYS A 69 -5.02 11.60 -10.26
N ALA A 70 -4.58 10.78 -11.20
CA ALA A 70 -5.49 9.90 -11.94
C ALA A 70 -6.12 8.82 -11.03
N LEU A 71 -5.34 8.28 -10.08
CA LEU A 71 -5.85 7.36 -9.05
C LEU A 71 -6.86 8.04 -8.13
N VAL A 72 -6.58 9.26 -7.66
CA VAL A 72 -7.53 10.07 -6.87
C VAL A 72 -8.84 10.24 -7.63
N ASN A 73 -8.79 10.67 -8.88
CA ASN A 73 -10.00 10.89 -9.68
C ASN A 73 -10.82 9.62 -9.88
N LEU A 74 -10.18 8.46 -10.01
CA LEU A 74 -10.88 7.17 -10.16
C LEU A 74 -11.49 6.71 -8.83
N MET A 75 -10.73 6.82 -7.75
CA MET A 75 -11.03 6.11 -6.50
C MET A 75 -11.80 6.96 -5.48
N GLU A 76 -11.82 8.29 -5.62
CA GLU A 76 -12.55 9.19 -4.70
C GLU A 76 -14.07 8.93 -4.70
N ALA A 77 -14.60 8.27 -5.74
CA ALA A 77 -15.99 7.85 -5.82
C ALA A 77 -16.30 6.56 -5.01
N PHE A 78 -15.30 5.92 -4.42
CA PHE A 78 -15.44 4.67 -3.68
C PHE A 78 -15.05 4.90 -2.22
N ASP A 79 -15.98 4.59 -1.31
CA ASP A 79 -15.76 4.72 0.13
C ASP A 79 -15.16 3.44 0.75
N ASP A 80 -14.55 3.61 1.94
CA ASP A 80 -14.06 2.55 2.83
C ASP A 80 -13.07 1.53 2.22
N LEU A 81 -12.22 2.01 1.30
CA LEU A 81 -11.18 1.18 0.69
C LEU A 81 -9.96 1.06 1.61
N GLU A 82 -9.50 -0.18 1.83
CA GLU A 82 -8.24 -0.41 2.54
C GLU A 82 -7.04 -0.18 1.61
N ILE A 83 -6.52 1.04 1.60
CA ILE A 83 -5.45 1.43 0.67
C ILE A 83 -4.09 1.51 1.38
N LEU A 84 -3.11 0.81 0.81
CA LEU A 84 -1.69 1.11 0.93
C LEU A 84 -1.24 1.92 -0.28
N LEU A 85 -0.94 3.20 -0.07
CA LEU A 85 -0.55 4.12 -1.14
C LEU A 85 0.97 4.27 -1.19
N ILE A 86 1.57 4.01 -2.35
CA ILE A 86 2.99 4.23 -2.59
C ILE A 86 3.16 5.49 -3.44
N LEU A 87 3.74 6.53 -2.84
CA LEU A 87 3.88 7.87 -3.40
C LEU A 87 5.13 8.04 -4.27
N PRO A 88 5.10 8.98 -5.22
CA PRO A 88 6.24 9.25 -6.10
C PRO A 88 7.40 9.94 -5.39
N ASP A 89 7.13 10.67 -4.31
CA ASP A 89 8.08 11.46 -3.54
C ASP A 89 7.49 11.76 -2.14
N ALA A 90 8.36 12.08 -1.17
CA ALA A 90 7.96 12.37 0.21
C ALA A 90 7.56 13.84 0.46
N LYS A 91 7.26 14.63 -0.59
CA LYS A 91 6.92 16.05 -0.41
C LYS A 91 5.51 16.20 0.14
N SER A 92 5.32 17.17 1.05
CA SER A 92 4.01 17.47 1.63
C SER A 92 2.92 17.71 0.58
N SER A 93 3.25 18.39 -0.53
CA SER A 93 2.30 18.64 -1.63
C SER A 93 1.79 17.34 -2.29
N THR A 94 2.64 16.32 -2.36
CA THR A 94 2.28 15.00 -2.90
C THR A 94 1.43 14.23 -1.90
N PHE A 95 1.81 14.28 -0.62
CA PHE A 95 1.05 13.66 0.46
C PHE A 95 -0.39 14.20 0.53
N SER A 96 -0.58 15.53 0.46
CA SER A 96 -1.92 16.14 0.49
C SER A 96 -2.83 15.67 -0.64
N ILE A 97 -2.28 15.38 -1.83
CA ILE A 97 -3.06 14.81 -2.94
C ILE A 97 -3.44 13.36 -2.61
N GLY A 98 -2.49 12.55 -2.14
CA GLY A 98 -2.73 11.16 -1.80
C GLY A 98 -3.67 10.95 -0.61
N ALA A 99 -3.65 11.87 0.36
CA ALA A 99 -4.51 11.83 1.55
C ALA A 99 -6.01 11.87 1.22
N ARG A 100 -6.40 12.39 0.04
CA ARG A 100 -7.79 12.36 -0.46
C ARG A 100 -8.33 10.95 -0.62
N LEU A 101 -7.46 9.97 -0.91
CA LEU A 101 -7.82 8.54 -0.98
C LEU A 101 -8.09 7.91 0.39
N ARG A 102 -7.86 8.65 1.48
CA ARG A 102 -7.94 8.15 2.86
C ARG A 102 -7.18 6.81 3.05
N PRO A 103 -5.91 6.71 2.60
CA PRO A 103 -5.17 5.47 2.72
C PRO A 103 -4.92 5.11 4.19
N ARG A 104 -4.96 3.82 4.51
CA ARG A 104 -4.58 3.32 5.84
C ARG A 104 -3.08 3.49 6.08
N PHE A 105 -2.28 3.35 5.03
CA PHE A 105 -0.83 3.52 5.07
C PHE A 105 -0.33 4.26 3.84
N VAL A 106 0.67 5.11 4.04
CA VAL A 106 1.34 5.86 2.97
C VAL A 106 2.84 5.61 3.07
N ILE A 107 3.45 5.19 1.97
CA ILE A 107 4.87 4.91 1.87
C ILE A 107 5.41 5.65 0.64
N SER A 108 6.67 6.10 0.66
CA SER A 108 7.32 6.64 -0.55
C SER A 108 7.94 5.50 -1.35
N LYS A 109 7.94 5.59 -2.70
CA LYS A 109 8.61 4.59 -3.54
C LYS A 109 10.11 4.42 -3.25
N ASP A 110 10.74 5.43 -2.64
CA ASP A 110 12.16 5.40 -2.27
C ASP A 110 12.43 4.63 -0.96
N GLN A 111 11.38 4.22 -0.23
CA GLN A 111 11.51 3.35 0.93
C GLN A 111 11.87 1.91 0.54
N ARG A 112 12.37 1.15 1.52
CA ARG A 112 12.79 -0.23 1.29
C ARG A 112 11.58 -1.13 1.11
N LEU A 113 11.72 -2.13 0.23
CA LEU A 113 10.65 -3.09 -0.02
C LEU A 113 10.27 -3.93 1.21
N GLU A 114 11.22 -4.13 2.12
CA GLU A 114 11.01 -4.79 3.41
C GLU A 114 9.96 -4.05 4.25
N GLU A 115 9.99 -2.71 4.24
CA GLU A 115 9.00 -1.88 4.95
C GLU A 115 7.61 -2.03 4.33
N ILE A 116 7.53 -2.12 3.00
CA ILE A 116 6.27 -2.32 2.28
C ILE A 116 5.69 -3.71 2.61
N LEU A 117 6.51 -4.75 2.65
CA LEU A 117 6.08 -6.09 3.04
C LEU A 117 5.59 -6.15 4.48
N ALA A 118 6.30 -5.53 5.42
CA ALA A 118 5.90 -5.50 6.82
C ALA A 118 4.53 -4.82 7.01
N VAL A 119 4.29 -3.71 6.29
CA VAL A 119 2.98 -3.04 6.30
C VAL A 119 1.90 -3.93 5.70
N LEU A 120 2.18 -4.63 4.60
CA LEU A 120 1.24 -5.57 4.00
C LEU A 120 0.90 -6.76 4.90
N GLN A 121 1.88 -7.33 5.60
CA GLN A 121 1.67 -8.38 6.59
C GLN A 121 0.78 -7.88 7.73
N LYS A 122 1.07 -6.69 8.26
CA LYS A 122 0.23 -6.03 9.26
C LYS A 122 -1.21 -5.80 8.77
N MET A 123 -1.40 -5.33 7.54
CA MET A 123 -2.73 -5.10 6.98
C MET A 123 -3.49 -6.41 6.77
N SER A 124 -2.82 -7.45 6.29
CA SER A 124 -3.43 -8.76 6.03
C SER A 124 -3.65 -9.60 7.30
N GLY A 125 -3.07 -9.19 8.44
CA GLY A 125 -3.11 -9.99 9.66
C GLY A 125 -2.28 -11.28 9.56
N CYS A 126 -1.45 -11.40 8.52
CA CYS A 126 -0.45 -12.46 8.45
C CYS A 126 0.66 -12.11 9.44
N PRO A 127 0.96 -12.96 10.45
CA PRO A 127 2.03 -12.67 11.38
C PRO A 127 3.32 -12.52 10.60
N GLU A 128 4.04 -11.44 10.89
CA GLU A 128 5.43 -11.22 10.55
C GLU A 128 6.20 -12.53 10.78
N THR A 129 6.54 -13.23 9.70
CA THR A 129 7.44 -14.37 9.79
C THR A 129 8.78 -13.80 10.19
N ALA A 130 9.07 -13.88 11.48
CA ALA A 130 10.33 -13.55 12.10
C ALA A 130 11.44 -14.43 11.48
N THR A 131 11.95 -14.01 10.33
CA THR A 131 13.22 -14.47 9.79
C THR A 131 14.05 -13.22 9.49
N SER A 132 14.71 -12.76 10.55
CA SER A 132 16.03 -12.12 10.56
C SER A 132 16.34 -11.08 9.48
N LEU A 133 16.14 -9.81 9.82
CA LEU A 133 17.16 -8.79 9.58
C LEU A 133 17.13 -7.77 10.72
N GLY A 134 18.18 -7.80 11.53
CA GLY A 134 18.37 -6.87 12.63
C GLY A 134 18.50 -5.45 12.10
N LEU A 135 17.46 -4.65 12.29
CA LEU A 135 17.61 -3.24 12.58
C LEU A 135 16.68 -2.91 13.76
N ARG A 136 17.31 -2.75 14.92
CA ARG A 136 16.71 -2.12 16.09
C ARG A 136 16.15 -0.77 15.65
N VAL A 137 14.83 -0.63 15.65
CA VAL A 137 14.22 0.67 15.89
C VAL A 137 13.98 0.73 17.40
N HIS A 138 14.87 1.44 18.10
CA HIS A 138 14.69 1.74 19.50
C HIS A 138 13.32 2.42 19.70
N PRO A 139 12.48 1.98 20.65
CA PRO A 139 11.41 2.83 21.15
C PRO A 139 12.08 3.98 21.89
N LEU A 140 11.87 5.21 21.42
CA LEU A 140 12.16 6.41 22.20
C LEU A 140 11.30 6.36 23.47
N LEU A 141 11.94 6.06 24.59
CA LEU A 141 11.40 6.34 25.92
C LEU A 141 11.10 7.84 26.04
N PRO A 142 9.97 8.26 26.61
CA PRO A 142 9.79 9.64 27.00
C PRO A 142 10.65 9.93 28.22
N SER A 143 11.65 10.80 28.04
CA SER A 143 12.45 11.39 29.11
C SER A 143 11.57 12.24 30.03
N LYS A 144 11.42 11.78 31.28
CA LYS A 144 11.32 12.54 32.53
C LYS A 144 10.56 13.89 32.48
N GLY A 145 9.29 13.86 32.88
CA GLY A 145 8.67 14.96 33.61
C GLY A 145 8.99 14.79 35.09
N LEU A 146 9.92 15.60 35.60
CA LEU A 146 10.22 15.73 37.03
C LEU A 146 9.04 16.46 37.68
N CYS A 147 8.23 15.74 38.45
CA CYS A 147 7.37 16.29 39.49
C CYS A 147 7.91 15.75 40.81
N VAL A 148 8.64 16.59 41.55
CA VAL A 148 8.39 17.11 42.92
C VAL A 148 9.71 17.75 43.38
#